data_AF-A0AAX3KC85-F1
#
_entry.id   AF-A0AAX3KC85-F1
#
_cell.length_a   1.000
_cell.length_b   1.000
_cell.length_c   1.000
_cell.angle_alpha   90.00
_cell.angle_beta   90.00
_cell.angle_gamma   90.00
#
_symmetry.space_group_name_H-M   'P 1'
#
loop_
_entity.id
_entity.type
_entity.pdbx_description
1 polymer ?
#
loop_
_entity_poly.entity_id
_entity_poly.type
_entity_poly.pdbx_seq_one_letter_code
_entity_poly.pdbx_strand_id
1 'polypeptide(L)'
;MKLPKNDETDLDSEAARRALDYYLNPNPPRPTLDNKIWTLHEGVTSEQAQEHAIALLRCAAATAQETATHQHGSQRELTFALMHMMDMARALLEHKQREDRGL
;
A
#
# COMPACT_ATOMS: atom_id res chain seq x y z
N MET A 1 -11.62 -44.18 -39.24
CA MET A 1 -12.74 -43.22 -39.17
C MET A 1 -12.41 -42.20 -38.08
N LYS A 2 -12.32 -40.90 -38.40
CA LYS A 2 -12.11 -39.84 -37.41
C LYS A 2 -13.48 -39.35 -36.95
N LEU A 3 -13.74 -39.43 -35.65
CA LEU A 3 -14.98 -38.99 -35.01
C LEU A 3 -15.08 -37.46 -35.06
N PRO A 4 -16.24 -36.86 -35.40
CA PRO A 4 -16.40 -35.41 -35.37
C PRO A 4 -16.27 -34.93 -33.91
N LYS A 5 -15.33 -34.00 -33.67
CA LYS A 5 -15.20 -33.31 -32.38
C LYS A 5 -16.37 -32.32 -32.27
N ASN A 6 -17.18 -32.49 -31.24
CA ASN A 6 -18.23 -31.54 -30.89
C ASN A 6 -17.59 -30.31 -30.22
N ASP A 7 -17.20 -29.32 -31.03
CA ASP A 7 -16.61 -28.08 -30.53
C ASP A 7 -17.62 -27.23 -29.72
N GLU A 8 -18.93 -27.40 -29.96
CA GLU A 8 -20.02 -26.72 -29.24
C GLU A 8 -20.04 -27.08 -27.74
N THR A 9 -19.81 -28.35 -27.38
CA THR A 9 -19.87 -28.81 -25.98
C THR A 9 -18.67 -28.34 -25.16
N ASP A 10 -17.52 -28.15 -25.81
CA ASP A 10 -16.29 -27.69 -25.14
C ASP A 10 -16.36 -26.18 -24.83
N LEU A 11 -16.99 -25.39 -25.71
CA LEU A 11 -17.25 -23.96 -25.48
C LEU A 11 -18.19 -23.73 -24.30
N ASP A 12 -19.28 -24.50 -24.20
CA ASP A 12 -20.20 -24.45 -23.06
C ASP A 12 -19.54 -24.87 -21.75
N SER A 13 -18.65 -25.87 -21.79
CA SER A 13 -17.87 -26.30 -20.64
C SER A 13 -16.92 -25.22 -20.13
N GLU A 14 -16.22 -24.51 -21.03
CA GLU A 14 -15.34 -23.40 -20.64
C GLU A 14 -16.13 -22.17 -20.16
N ALA A 15 -17.29 -21.88 -20.75
CA ALA A 15 -18.18 -20.84 -20.28
C ALA A 15 -18.70 -21.14 -18.86
N ALA A 16 -19.12 -22.38 -18.60
CA ALA A 16 -19.55 -22.84 -17.28
C ALA A 16 -18.41 -22.77 -16.25
N ARG A 17 -17.18 -23.15 -16.65
CA ARG A 17 -16.00 -23.08 -15.77
C ARG A 17 -15.64 -21.64 -15.41
N ARG A 18 -15.68 -20.72 -16.37
CA ARG A 18 -15.49 -19.28 -16.13
C ARG A 18 -16.58 -18.70 -15.22
N ALA A 19 -17.84 -19.12 -15.39
CA ALA A 19 -18.93 -18.69 -14.54
C ALA A 19 -18.74 -19.18 -13.09
N LEU A 20 -18.40 -20.45 -12.90
CA LEU A 20 -18.11 -21.01 -11.58
C LEU A 20 -16.93 -20.31 -10.90
N ASP A 21 -15.85 -20.06 -11.62
CA ASP A 21 -14.67 -19.35 -11.10
C ASP A 21 -15.04 -17.93 -10.62
N TYR A 22 -15.85 -17.21 -11.39
CA TYR A 22 -16.33 -15.87 -11.04
C TYR A 22 -17.17 -15.86 -9.75
N TYR A 23 -18.03 -16.86 -9.55
CA TYR A 23 -18.91 -16.92 -8.37
C TYR A 23 -18.24 -17.53 -7.13
N LEU A 24 -17.34 -18.49 -7.30
CA LEU A 24 -16.67 -19.19 -6.20
C LEU A 24 -15.43 -18.45 -5.68
N ASN A 25 -14.82 -17.59 -6.49
CA ASN A 25 -13.68 -16.78 -6.09
C ASN A 25 -13.82 -15.34 -6.60
N PRO A 26 -14.79 -14.56 -6.07
CA PRO A 26 -14.96 -13.19 -6.48
C PRO A 26 -13.67 -12.42 -6.19
N ASN A 27 -13.23 -11.62 -7.17
CA ASN A 27 -12.12 -10.70 -6.95
C ASN A 27 -12.44 -9.86 -5.71
N PRO A 28 -11.49 -9.72 -4.76
CA PRO A 28 -11.72 -8.89 -3.59
C PRO A 28 -12.18 -7.50 -4.06
N PRO A 29 -13.16 -6.88 -3.38
CA PRO A 29 -13.63 -5.56 -3.74
C PRO A 29 -12.43 -4.64 -3.90
N ARG A 30 -12.36 -3.95 -5.06
CA ARG A 30 -11.29 -2.98 -5.28
C ARG A 30 -11.34 -1.98 -4.12
N PRO A 31 -10.20 -1.66 -3.47
CA PRO A 31 -10.20 -0.69 -2.38
C PRO A 31 -10.80 0.62 -2.87
N THR A 32 -12.00 0.95 -2.40
CA THR A 32 -12.65 2.25 -2.55
C THR A 32 -12.23 3.13 -1.37
N LEU A 33 -12.37 4.45 -1.50
CA LEU A 33 -12.16 5.38 -0.38
C LEU A 33 -13.01 5.00 0.84
N ASP A 34 -14.22 4.48 0.61
CA ASP A 34 -15.16 4.01 1.63
C ASP A 34 -14.66 2.78 2.42
N ASN A 35 -13.70 2.03 1.88
CA ASN A 35 -13.11 0.84 2.54
C ASN A 35 -11.82 1.15 3.29
N LYS A 36 -11.39 2.41 3.35
CA LYS A 36 -10.16 2.79 4.04
C LYS A 36 -10.49 3.20 5.47
N ILE A 37 -9.93 2.46 6.45
CA ILE A 37 -10.13 2.73 7.90
C ILE A 37 -9.70 4.16 8.28
N TRP A 38 -8.82 4.77 7.48
CA TRP A 38 -8.40 6.15 7.64
C TRP A 38 -8.21 6.84 6.28
N THR A 39 -8.95 7.93 6.04
CA THR A 39 -8.80 8.83 4.90
C THR A 39 -8.46 10.24 5.39
N LEU A 40 -7.79 11.04 4.55
CA LEU A 40 -7.66 12.46 4.83
C LEU A 40 -9.03 13.14 4.75
N HIS A 41 -9.19 14.22 5.51
CA HIS A 41 -10.38 15.05 5.48
C HIS A 41 -10.60 15.63 4.07
N GLU A 42 -11.87 15.77 3.67
CA GLU A 42 -12.23 16.39 2.40
C GLU A 42 -11.70 17.82 2.32
N GLY A 43 -11.06 18.18 1.21
CA GLY A 43 -10.47 19.51 1.02
C GLY A 43 -9.03 19.65 1.51
N VAL A 44 -8.40 18.62 2.07
CA VAL A 44 -6.95 18.62 2.27
C VAL A 44 -6.26 18.49 0.92
N THR A 45 -5.39 19.45 0.60
CA THR A 45 -4.62 19.43 -0.66
C THR A 45 -3.51 18.39 -0.61
N SER A 46 -3.00 17.98 -1.78
CA SER A 46 -1.85 17.07 -1.85
C SER A 46 -0.61 17.63 -1.13
N GLU A 47 -0.40 18.95 -1.21
CA GLU A 47 0.72 19.61 -0.54
C GLU A 47 0.57 19.54 1.00
N GLN A 48 -0.62 19.86 1.52
CA GLN A 48 -0.91 19.75 2.95
C GLN A 48 -0.79 18.31 3.45
N ALA A 49 -1.25 17.34 2.65
CA ALA A 49 -1.12 15.93 2.95
C ALA A 49 0.36 15.51 3.08
N GLN A 50 1.21 15.99 2.16
CA GLN A 50 2.64 15.70 2.15
C GLN A 50 3.38 16.37 3.31
N GLU A 51 3.07 17.63 3.61
CA GLU A 51 3.62 18.33 4.77
C GLU A 51 3.26 17.62 6.08
N HIS A 52 2.00 17.18 6.23
CA HIS A 52 1.58 16.38 7.37
C HIS A 52 2.29 15.03 7.45
N ALA A 53 2.47 14.33 6.32
CA ALA A 53 3.20 13.07 6.29
C ALA A 53 4.66 13.25 6.72
N ILE A 54 5.34 14.30 6.25
CA ILE A 54 6.71 14.65 6.65
C ILE A 54 6.77 14.92 8.16
N ALA A 55 5.84 15.71 8.70
CA ALA A 55 5.77 15.99 10.14
C ALA A 55 5.54 14.71 10.96
N LEU A 56 4.63 13.83 10.51
CA LEU A 56 4.34 12.57 11.18
C LEU A 56 5.56 11.64 11.19
N LEU A 57 6.29 11.54 10.07
CA LEU A 57 7.53 10.76 9.99
C LEU A 57 8.63 11.31 10.89
N ARG A 58 8.74 12.63 11.05
CA ARG A 58 9.65 13.25 12.04
C ARG A 58 9.29 12.85 13.46
N CYS A 59 8.00 12.92 13.81
CA CYS A 59 7.54 12.49 15.13
C CYS A 59 7.82 11.00 15.36
N ALA A 60 7.51 10.15 14.38
CA ALA A 60 7.75 8.71 14.47
C ALA A 60 9.24 8.38 14.64
N ALA A 61 10.12 9.05 13.90
CA ALA A 61 11.58 8.88 14.04
C ALA A 61 12.05 9.30 15.44
N ALA A 62 11.56 10.43 15.97
CA ALA A 62 11.88 10.86 17.34
C ALA A 62 11.38 9.87 18.40
N THR A 63 10.17 9.32 18.21
CA THR A 63 9.65 8.26 19.09
C THR A 63 10.48 6.99 19.01
N ALA A 64 10.91 6.57 17.82
CA ALA A 64 11.78 5.41 17.64
C ALA A 64 13.15 5.66 18.31
N GLN A 65 13.73 6.85 18.15
CA GLN A 65 14.97 7.23 18.82
C GLN A 65 14.83 7.12 20.34
N GLU A 66 13.80 7.73 20.92
CA GLU A 66 13.55 7.69 22.37
C GLU A 66 13.24 6.27 22.87
N THR A 67 12.56 5.46 22.06
CA THR A 67 12.33 4.04 22.37
C THR A 67 13.65 3.27 22.38
N ALA A 68 14.55 3.54 21.43
CA ALA A 68 15.84 2.89 21.31
C ALA A 68 16.80 3.26 22.46
N THR A 69 16.71 4.47 23.04
CA THR A 69 17.55 4.88 24.18
C THR A 69 17.31 4.01 25.42
N HIS A 70 16.11 3.45 25.57
CA HIS A 70 15.70 2.61 26.69
C HIS A 70 15.88 1.10 26.43
N GLN A 71 16.34 0.72 25.23
CA GLN A 71 16.51 -0.67 24.80
C GLN A 71 17.99 -1.06 24.71
N HIS A 72 18.27 -2.36 24.68
CA HIS A 72 19.61 -2.92 24.56
C HIS A 72 19.64 -4.10 23.57
N GLY A 73 20.83 -4.42 23.06
CA GLY A 73 21.04 -5.53 22.13
C GLY A 73 20.25 -5.38 20.83
N SER A 74 19.77 -6.49 20.28
CA SER A 74 19.10 -6.56 18.97
C SER A 74 17.84 -5.70 18.87
N GLN A 75 17.09 -5.50 19.97
CA GLN A 75 15.89 -4.65 19.96
C GLN A 75 16.24 -3.19 19.66
N ARG A 76 17.34 -2.69 20.25
CA ARG A 76 17.83 -1.33 19.97
C ARG A 76 18.26 -1.19 18.51
N GLU A 77 18.93 -2.20 17.97
CA GLU A 77 19.34 -2.21 16.55
C GLU A 77 18.14 -2.18 15.61
N LEU A 78 17.11 -3.00 15.89
CA LEU A 78 15.86 -3.00 15.11
C LEU A 78 15.13 -1.66 15.18
N THR A 79 15.06 -1.05 16.36
CA THR A 79 14.41 0.26 16.52
C THR A 79 15.16 1.38 15.80
N PHE A 80 16.49 1.34 15.77
CA PHE A 80 17.26 2.28 14.93
C PHE A 80 17.10 2.01 13.43
N ALA A 81 17.02 0.74 13.01
CA ALA A 81 16.71 0.42 11.62
C ALA A 81 15.32 0.96 11.22
N LEU A 82 14.34 0.89 12.12
CA LEU A 82 13.02 1.48 11.93
C LEU A 82 13.09 3.01 11.77
N MET A 83 13.81 3.70 12.66
CA MET A 83 14.05 5.14 12.58
C MET A 83 14.68 5.52 11.23
N HIS A 84 15.68 4.76 10.78
CA HIS A 84 16.32 4.97 9.49
C HIS A 84 15.35 4.83 8.30
N MET A 85 14.46 3.82 8.31
CA MET A 85 13.42 3.67 7.29
C MET A 85 12.45 4.87 7.27
N MET A 86 12.07 5.40 8.43
CA MET A 86 11.22 6.59 8.54
C MET A 86 11.93 7.84 7.98
N ASP A 87 13.21 8.01 8.27
CA ASP A 87 14.02 9.12 7.73
C ASP A 87 14.16 9.02 6.20
N MET A 88 14.37 7.82 5.66
CA MET A 88 14.40 7.63 4.20
C MET A 88 13.06 7.95 3.54
N ALA A 89 11.94 7.47 4.11
CA ALA A 89 10.62 7.79 3.61
C ALA A 89 10.36 9.31 3.64
N ARG A 90 10.81 9.99 4.70
CA ARG A 90 10.72 11.44 4.80
C ARG A 90 11.53 12.13 3.71
N ALA A 91 12.78 11.71 3.49
CA ALA A 91 13.65 12.30 2.46
C ALA A 91 13.04 12.17 1.05
N LEU A 92 12.39 11.04 0.73
CA LEU A 92 11.68 10.87 -0.54
C LEU A 92 10.50 11.84 -0.68
N LEU A 93 9.73 12.07 0.39
CA LEU A 93 8.65 13.05 0.38
C LEU A 93 9.17 14.49 0.28
N GLU A 94 10.23 14.84 1.01
CA GLU A 94 10.86 16.16 0.93
C GLU A 94 11.43 16.42 -0.48
N HIS A 95 12.01 15.40 -1.12
CA HIS A 95 12.46 15.50 -2.51
C HIS A 95 11.30 15.80 -3.46
N LYS A 96 10.22 14.99 -3.39
CA LYS A 96 9.02 15.20 -4.19
C LYS A 96 8.43 16.60 -3.97
N GLN A 97 8.45 17.10 -2.74
CA GLN A 97 7.93 18.44 -2.41
C GLN A 97 8.76 19.55 -3.07
N ARG A 98 10.08 19.37 -3.19
CA ARG A 98 10.96 20.33 -3.89
C ARG A 98 10.71 20.30 -5.39
N GLU A 99 10.57 19.11 -5.98
CA GLU A 99 10.21 18.94 -7.39
C GLU A 99 8.87 19.63 -7.71
N ASP A 100 7.84 19.41 -6.89
CA ASP A 100 6.51 20.02 -7.05
C ASP A 100 6.56 21.56 -6.92
N ARG A 101 7.55 22.10 -6.21
CA ARG A 101 7.78 23.54 -6.03
C ARG A 101 8.71 24.15 -7.10
N GLY A 102 9.24 23.36 -8.03
CA GLY A 102 10.14 23.83 -9.09
C GLY A 102 11.52 24.27 -8.60
N LEU A 103 11.99 23.71 -7.47
CA LEU A 103 13.29 23.99 -6.83
C LEU A 103 14.29 22.86 -7.07
#